data_AF-A0A1C2DET0-F1
#
_entry.id   AF-A0A1C2DET0-F1
#
_cell.length_a   1.000
_cell.length_b   1.000
_cell.length_c   1.000
_cell.angle_alpha   90.00
_cell.angle_beta   90.00
_cell.angle_gamma   90.00
#
_symmetry.space_group_name_H-M   'P 1'
#
loop_
_entity.id
_entity.type
_entity.pdbx_description
1 polymer ?
#
loop_
_entity_poly.entity_id
_entity_poly.type
_entity_poly.pdbx_seq_one_letter_code
_entity_poly.pdbx_strand_id
1 'polypeptide(L)'
;MRGTALCLTGLALLAAEPAVAQEFDPGSLDLPALIECRADVPAYNGFAFWLTGEAGAAEKLGWRKVDSNNPFLAQYELEKPVAVFGAQAKSIVFTSSGPMAVLDGVVAADVAKKLGIQPLISSPQKFLGEKVVSDKTESAEGVTFATRISLNVSTVETHPGKVLAGCSYKIEVQ
;
A
#
# COMPACT_ATOMS: atom_id res chain seq x y z
N MET A 1 32.35 -35.60 55.16
CA MET A 1 30.88 -35.52 55.24
C MET A 1 30.44 -34.27 54.50
N ARG A 2 29.45 -34.42 53.62
CA ARG A 2 28.96 -33.41 52.65
C ARG A 2 28.30 -32.22 53.36
N GLY A 3 28.50 -31.01 52.83
CA GLY A 3 27.85 -29.78 53.29
C GLY A 3 27.58 -28.82 52.13
N THR A 4 26.50 -29.11 51.42
CA THR A 4 25.65 -28.34 50.50
C THR A 4 26.09 -26.92 50.09
N ALA A 5 26.37 -26.75 48.79
CA ALA A 5 26.56 -25.46 48.14
C ALA A 5 25.22 -24.75 47.91
N LEU A 6 25.17 -23.47 48.30
CA LEU A 6 24.09 -22.53 48.01
C LEU A 6 24.07 -22.24 46.49
N CYS A 7 23.00 -22.64 45.80
CA CYS A 7 22.78 -22.26 44.41
C CYS A 7 21.83 -21.05 44.39
N LEU A 8 22.39 -19.85 44.22
CA LEU A 8 21.64 -18.63 43.91
C LEU A 8 21.21 -18.70 42.45
N THR A 9 20.00 -19.18 42.18
CA THR A 9 19.37 -19.07 40.86
C THR A 9 18.95 -17.63 40.62
N GLY A 10 19.73 -16.90 39.82
CA GLY A 10 19.41 -15.57 39.33
C GLY A 10 18.16 -15.62 38.44
N LEU A 11 17.15 -14.85 38.81
CA LEU A 11 15.96 -14.60 38.01
C LEU A 11 16.36 -13.72 36.81
N ALA A 12 16.55 -14.31 35.64
CA ALA A 12 16.74 -13.56 34.41
C ALA A 12 15.39 -12.92 34.02
N LEU A 13 15.24 -11.62 34.28
CA LEU A 13 14.20 -10.82 33.66
C LEU A 13 14.46 -10.80 32.15
N LEU A 14 13.62 -11.48 31.37
CA LEU A 14 13.53 -11.20 29.94
C LEU A 14 12.97 -9.79 29.79
N ALA A 15 13.84 -8.82 29.49
CA ALA A 15 13.41 -7.54 28.97
C ALA A 15 12.76 -7.81 27.61
N ALA A 16 11.44 -7.61 27.50
CA ALA A 16 10.80 -7.50 26.22
C ALA A 16 11.38 -6.26 25.54
N GLU A 17 12.18 -6.47 24.50
CA GLU A 17 12.64 -5.36 23.66
C GLU A 17 11.40 -4.69 23.07
N PRO A 18 11.26 -3.36 23.16
CA PRO A 18 10.20 -2.68 22.44
C PRO A 18 10.35 -3.06 20.98
N ALA A 19 9.26 -3.45 20.32
CA ALA A 19 9.25 -3.70 18.89
C ALA A 19 9.74 -2.42 18.20
N VAL A 20 11.03 -2.42 17.85
CA VAL A 20 11.66 -1.35 17.08
C VAL A 20 10.85 -1.30 15.80
N ALA A 21 10.21 -0.15 15.53
CA ALA A 21 9.56 0.08 14.25
C ALA A 21 10.56 -0.33 13.18
N GLN A 22 10.23 -1.37 12.41
CA GLN A 22 11.13 -1.87 11.38
C GLN A 22 11.55 -0.67 10.52
N GLU A 23 12.85 -0.36 10.56
CA GLU A 23 13.39 0.80 9.88
C GLU A 23 13.22 0.54 8.39
N PHE A 24 12.30 1.25 7.75
CA PHE A 24 12.04 1.10 6.32
C PHE A 24 13.17 1.79 5.54
N ASP A 25 13.86 1.04 4.69
CA ASP A 25 14.86 1.59 3.78
C ASP A 25 14.18 2.23 2.56
N PRO A 26 14.23 3.56 2.37
CA PRO A 26 13.61 4.22 1.22
C PRO A 26 14.21 3.78 -0.11
N GLY A 27 15.46 3.35 -0.12
CA GLY A 27 16.14 2.82 -1.31
C GLY A 27 15.60 1.45 -1.76
N SER A 28 14.89 0.74 -0.87
CA SER A 28 14.27 -0.55 -1.15
C SER A 28 12.88 -0.45 -1.79
N LEU A 29 12.32 0.76 -1.92
CA LEU A 29 10.97 0.97 -2.43
C LEU A 29 10.82 0.53 -3.90
N ASP A 30 10.08 -0.55 -4.12
CA ASP A 30 9.53 -0.93 -5.43
C ASP A 30 8.09 -0.38 -5.56
N LEU A 31 7.98 0.90 -5.94
CA LEU A 31 6.67 1.54 -6.16
C LEU A 31 5.80 0.80 -7.21
N PRO A 32 6.34 0.34 -8.36
CA PRO A 32 5.59 -0.53 -9.27
C PRO A 32 5.01 -1.77 -8.59
N ALA A 33 5.76 -2.45 -7.71
CA ALA A 33 5.24 -3.64 -7.03
C ALA A 33 4.06 -3.33 -6.10
N LEU A 34 4.06 -2.16 -5.44
CA LEU A 34 2.92 -1.70 -4.64
C LEU A 34 1.71 -1.34 -5.52
N ILE A 35 1.94 -0.66 -6.65
CA ILE A 35 0.85 -0.23 -7.54
C ILE A 35 0.24 -1.43 -8.29
N GLU A 36 1.06 -2.39 -8.71
CA GLU A 36 0.67 -3.51 -9.57
C GLU A 36 0.29 -4.78 -8.79
N CYS A 37 0.03 -4.67 -7.48
CA CYS A 37 -0.34 -5.78 -6.59
C CYS A 37 0.67 -6.93 -6.54
N ARG A 38 1.97 -6.65 -6.65
CA ARG A 38 3.03 -7.65 -6.47
C ARG A 38 3.59 -7.71 -5.05
N ALA A 39 3.46 -6.62 -4.29
CA ALA A 39 3.84 -6.60 -2.89
C ALA A 39 2.79 -7.31 -2.02
N ASP A 40 3.21 -7.78 -0.85
CA ASP A 40 2.32 -8.28 0.19
C ASP A 40 1.92 -7.17 1.18
N VAL A 41 1.05 -7.53 2.11
CA VAL A 41 0.52 -6.59 3.11
C VAL A 41 1.59 -6.09 4.09
N PRO A 42 2.48 -6.94 4.65
CA PRO A 42 3.60 -6.45 5.46
C PRO A 42 4.46 -5.41 4.73
N ALA A 43 4.82 -5.65 3.47
CA ALA A 43 5.61 -4.71 2.68
C ALA A 43 4.86 -3.38 2.47
N TYR A 44 3.57 -3.42 2.13
CA TYR A 44 2.75 -2.22 2.00
C TYR A 44 2.65 -1.44 3.32
N ASN A 45 2.38 -2.12 4.44
CA ASN A 45 2.21 -1.47 5.73
C ASN A 45 3.52 -0.87 6.25
N GLY A 46 4.65 -1.57 6.08
CA GLY A 46 5.96 -1.02 6.43
C GLY A 46 6.23 0.30 5.71
N PHE A 47 5.96 0.34 4.40
CA PHE A 47 6.07 1.56 3.62
C PHE A 47 5.05 2.63 4.05
N ALA A 48 3.78 2.27 4.23
CA ALA A 48 2.73 3.23 4.58
C ALA A 48 2.96 3.88 5.95
N PHE A 49 3.40 3.09 6.94
CA PHE A 49 3.75 3.60 8.27
C PHE A 49 4.99 4.48 8.21
N TRP A 50 6.01 4.10 7.45
CA TRP A 50 7.17 4.95 7.24
C TRP A 50 6.81 6.28 6.57
N LEU A 51 6.05 6.25 5.47
CA LEU A 51 5.65 7.45 4.72
C LEU A 51 4.86 8.45 5.59
N THR A 52 4.10 7.95 6.57
CA THR A 52 3.26 8.79 7.44
C THR A 52 3.93 9.17 8.77
N GLY A 53 4.87 8.36 9.26
CA GLY A 53 5.56 8.57 10.54
C GLY A 53 6.89 9.33 10.42
N GLU A 54 7.59 9.22 9.28
CA GLU A 54 8.90 9.84 9.07
C GLU A 54 8.76 11.28 8.56
N ALA A 55 9.45 12.21 9.23
CA ALA A 55 9.45 13.61 8.81
C ALA A 55 10.14 13.76 7.43
N GLY A 56 9.43 14.35 6.48
CA GLY A 56 9.93 14.56 5.12
C GLY A 56 10.07 13.28 4.28
N ALA A 57 9.34 12.21 4.62
CA ALA A 57 9.44 10.91 3.95
C ALA A 57 9.22 11.00 2.43
N ALA A 58 8.20 11.76 1.99
CA ALA A 58 7.91 11.96 0.58
C ALA A 58 9.07 12.67 -0.13
N GLU A 59 9.63 13.71 0.49
CA GLU A 59 10.75 14.48 -0.03
C GLU A 59 12.02 13.62 -0.14
N LYS A 60 12.25 12.70 0.80
CA LYS A 60 13.34 11.70 0.75
C LYS A 60 13.20 10.76 -0.46
N LEU A 61 11.98 10.56 -0.98
CA LEU A 61 11.72 9.81 -2.21
C LEU A 61 11.77 10.67 -3.48
N GLY A 62 12.07 11.97 -3.35
CA GLY A 62 11.97 12.93 -4.45
C GLY A 62 10.51 13.24 -4.83
N TRP A 63 9.55 12.98 -3.95
CA TRP A 63 8.14 13.22 -4.22
C TRP A 63 7.73 14.58 -3.68
N ARG A 64 6.88 15.26 -4.44
CA ARG A 64 6.31 16.54 -4.04
C ARG A 64 4.80 16.41 -3.87
N LYS A 65 4.32 16.62 -2.65
CA LYS A 65 2.88 16.65 -2.37
C LYS A 65 2.20 17.76 -3.18
N VAL A 66 1.04 17.45 -3.75
CA VAL A 66 0.19 18.41 -4.47
C VAL A 66 -1.24 18.32 -3.99
N ASP A 67 -1.99 19.40 -4.18
CA ASP A 67 -3.43 19.39 -3.95
C ASP A 67 -4.12 18.52 -5.00
N SER A 68 -4.90 17.55 -4.54
CA SER A 68 -5.66 16.63 -5.38
C SER A 68 -7.09 17.11 -5.65
N ASN A 69 -7.49 18.23 -5.02
CA ASN A 69 -8.88 18.68 -4.90
C ASN A 69 -9.83 17.60 -4.38
N ASN A 70 -9.30 16.58 -3.70
CA ASN A 70 -10.03 15.45 -3.15
C ASN A 70 -9.52 15.13 -1.73
N PRO A 71 -10.31 15.39 -0.68
CA PRO A 71 -9.87 15.17 0.70
C PRO A 71 -9.59 13.69 1.03
N PHE A 72 -10.03 12.76 0.18
CA PHE A 72 -9.78 11.32 0.35
C PHE A 72 -8.55 10.83 -0.41
N LEU A 73 -7.86 11.69 -1.16
CA LEU A 73 -6.67 11.34 -1.93
C LEU A 73 -5.49 12.24 -1.54
N ALA A 74 -4.41 11.63 -1.04
CA ALA A 74 -3.13 12.32 -0.94
C ALA A 74 -2.36 12.14 -2.26
N GLN A 75 -2.09 13.23 -2.97
CA GLN A 75 -1.42 13.18 -4.27
C GLN A 75 0.03 13.65 -4.18
N TYR A 76 0.89 12.97 -4.94
CA TYR A 76 2.31 13.28 -5.05
C TYR A 76 2.74 13.28 -6.52
N GLU A 77 3.46 14.32 -6.93
CA GLU A 77 4.24 14.33 -8.16
C GLU A 77 5.59 13.64 -7.91
N LEU A 78 6.00 12.77 -8.83
CA LEU A 78 7.23 12.00 -8.74
C LEU A 78 8.38 12.74 -9.45
N GLU A 79 9.57 12.77 -8.86
CA GLU A 79 10.78 13.27 -9.56
C GLU A 79 11.06 12.48 -10.85
N LYS A 80 10.89 11.16 -10.77
CA LYS A 80 11.06 10.23 -11.91
C LYS A 80 9.73 9.54 -12.19
N PRO A 81 9.22 9.59 -13.43
CA PRO A 81 7.99 8.88 -13.79
C PRO A 81 8.14 7.38 -13.54
N VAL A 82 7.06 6.75 -13.06
CA VAL A 82 7.01 5.31 -12.81
C VAL A 82 6.30 4.59 -13.97
N ALA A 83 6.84 3.45 -14.39
CA ALA A 83 6.24 2.59 -15.41
C ALA A 83 5.33 1.55 -14.73
N VAL A 84 4.03 1.58 -15.02
CA VAL A 84 3.04 0.63 -14.48
C VAL A 84 1.94 0.37 -15.49
N PHE A 85 1.44 -0.86 -15.54
CA PHE A 85 0.35 -1.29 -16.43
C PHE A 85 0.60 -0.99 -17.92
N GLY A 86 1.87 -0.88 -18.32
CA GLY A 86 2.28 -0.50 -19.67
C GLY A 86 2.11 0.99 -19.99
N ALA A 87 1.99 1.85 -18.99
CA ALA A 87 1.91 3.30 -19.10
C ALA A 87 2.90 4.00 -18.16
N GLN A 88 3.23 5.26 -18.45
CA GLN A 88 4.02 6.11 -17.58
C GLN A 88 3.09 6.95 -16.69
N ALA A 89 3.36 6.98 -15.39
CA ALA A 89 2.70 7.86 -14.44
C ALA A 89 3.70 8.88 -13.88
N LYS A 90 3.33 10.16 -13.91
CA LYS A 90 4.12 11.25 -13.33
C LYS A 90 3.70 11.57 -11.90
N SER A 91 2.49 11.17 -11.53
CA SER A 91 1.96 11.32 -10.19
C SER A 91 1.22 10.07 -9.74
N ILE A 92 1.13 9.95 -8.42
CA ILE A 92 0.38 8.92 -7.73
C ILE A 92 -0.58 9.56 -6.74
N VAL A 93 -1.66 8.86 -6.45
CA VAL A 93 -2.56 9.16 -5.34
C VAL A 93 -2.55 8.01 -4.35
N PHE A 94 -2.57 8.32 -3.07
CA PHE A 94 -2.87 7.37 -2.02
C PHE A 94 -4.35 7.46 -1.68
N THR A 95 -5.03 6.32 -1.80
CA THR A 95 -6.33 6.08 -1.18
C THR A 95 -6.13 5.66 0.28
N SER A 96 -7.22 5.43 1.02
CA SER A 96 -7.15 4.84 2.36
C SER A 96 -6.55 3.43 2.41
N SER A 97 -6.43 2.75 1.26
CA SER A 97 -6.01 1.35 1.19
C SER A 97 -4.83 1.09 0.26
N GLY A 98 -4.21 2.11 -0.34
CA GLY A 98 -3.04 1.88 -1.19
C GLY A 98 -2.77 2.93 -2.25
N PRO A 99 -1.59 2.85 -2.89
CA PRO A 99 -1.19 3.75 -3.96
C PRO A 99 -1.85 3.39 -5.29
N MET A 100 -2.21 4.42 -6.05
CA MET A 100 -2.68 4.32 -7.43
C MET A 100 -1.90 5.29 -8.30
N ALA A 101 -1.52 4.84 -9.49
CA ALA A 101 -0.98 5.70 -10.53
C ALA A 101 -2.09 6.58 -11.13
N VAL A 102 -1.76 7.85 -11.35
CA VAL A 102 -2.56 8.78 -12.15
C VAL A 102 -2.10 8.65 -13.59
N LEU A 103 -2.90 8.00 -14.44
CA LEU A 103 -2.57 7.70 -15.82
C LEU A 103 -3.18 8.71 -16.79
N ASP A 104 -2.34 9.19 -17.70
CA ASP A 104 -2.67 10.14 -18.75
C ASP A 104 -2.85 9.45 -20.09
N GLY A 105 -3.80 9.93 -20.90
CA GLY A 105 -3.94 9.50 -22.30
C GLY A 105 -4.33 8.03 -22.47
N VAL A 106 -4.89 7.40 -21.42
CA VAL A 106 -5.40 6.03 -21.44
C VAL A 106 -6.91 5.99 -21.19
N VAL A 107 -7.57 4.96 -21.70
CA VAL A 107 -9.00 4.72 -21.48
C VAL A 107 -9.17 3.67 -20.37
N ALA A 108 -9.98 3.98 -19.35
CA ALA A 108 -10.16 3.11 -18.19
C ALA A 108 -10.62 1.70 -18.56
N ALA A 109 -11.56 1.57 -19.50
CA ALA A 109 -12.04 0.28 -19.99
C ALA A 109 -10.94 -0.56 -20.66
N ASP A 110 -10.02 0.08 -21.40
CA ASP A 110 -8.90 -0.62 -22.03
C ASP A 110 -7.86 -1.09 -21.00
N VAL A 111 -7.57 -0.25 -20.01
CA VAL A 111 -6.70 -0.62 -18.88
C VAL A 111 -7.31 -1.80 -18.12
N ALA A 112 -8.58 -1.71 -17.75
CA ALA A 112 -9.29 -2.79 -17.06
C ALA A 112 -9.30 -4.09 -17.86
N LYS A 113 -9.58 -4.01 -19.17
CA LYS A 113 -9.56 -5.18 -20.07
C LYS A 113 -8.19 -5.85 -20.10
N LYS A 114 -7.11 -5.08 -20.25
CA LYS A 114 -5.72 -5.60 -20.21
C LYS A 114 -5.41 -6.29 -18.88
N LEU A 115 -5.96 -5.78 -17.79
CA LEU A 115 -5.75 -6.29 -16.43
C LEU A 115 -6.75 -7.41 -16.05
N GLY A 116 -7.69 -7.76 -16.92
CA GLY A 116 -8.72 -8.77 -16.65
C GLY A 116 -9.71 -8.35 -15.56
N ILE A 117 -9.97 -7.05 -15.41
CA ILE A 117 -10.88 -6.48 -14.43
C ILE A 117 -12.28 -6.38 -15.04
N GLN A 118 -13.28 -6.93 -14.35
CA GLN A 118 -14.68 -6.72 -14.70
C GLN A 118 -15.16 -5.42 -14.06
N PRO A 119 -15.70 -4.46 -14.84
CA PRO A 119 -16.20 -3.21 -14.29
C PRO A 119 -17.52 -3.42 -13.55
N LEU A 120 -17.63 -2.82 -12.37
CA LEU A 120 -18.89 -2.61 -11.66
C LEU A 120 -19.69 -1.46 -12.31
N ILE A 121 -18.98 -0.44 -12.77
CA ILE A 121 -19.54 0.70 -13.50
C ILE A 121 -18.66 0.94 -14.73
N SER A 122 -19.29 1.00 -15.91
CA SER A 122 -18.62 1.35 -17.17
C SER A 122 -19.54 2.28 -17.96
N SER A 123 -19.22 3.58 -17.91
CA SER A 123 -19.94 4.63 -18.62
C SER A 123 -18.96 5.73 -19.05
N PRO A 124 -19.36 6.63 -19.97
CA PRO A 124 -18.52 7.77 -20.34
C PRO A 124 -18.18 8.70 -19.17
N GLN A 125 -19.04 8.79 -18.15
CA GLN A 125 -18.88 9.70 -17.00
C GLN A 125 -18.11 9.06 -15.85
N LYS A 126 -18.27 7.75 -15.66
CA LYS A 126 -17.71 7.01 -14.52
C LYS A 126 -17.26 5.62 -14.93
N PHE A 127 -16.05 5.27 -14.50
CA PHE A 127 -15.55 3.91 -14.51
C PHE A 127 -15.20 3.48 -13.09
N LEU A 128 -15.55 2.24 -12.73
CA LEU A 128 -15.14 1.59 -11.49
C LEU A 128 -15.04 0.09 -11.74
N GLY A 129 -13.86 -0.48 -11.53
CA GLY A 129 -13.63 -1.92 -11.61
C GLY A 129 -12.63 -2.36 -10.55
N GLU A 130 -12.85 -3.55 -10.02
CA GLU A 130 -11.99 -4.20 -9.05
C GLU A 130 -11.78 -5.66 -9.47
N LYS A 131 -10.57 -6.18 -9.25
CA LYS A 131 -10.27 -7.61 -9.31
C LYS A 131 -9.53 -8.01 -8.05
N VAL A 132 -10.09 -8.94 -7.29
CA VAL A 132 -9.41 -9.54 -6.14
C VAL A 132 -8.22 -10.35 -6.62
N VAL A 133 -7.04 -10.05 -6.09
CA VAL A 133 -5.77 -10.74 -6.38
C VAL A 133 -5.45 -11.76 -5.29
N SER A 134 -5.77 -11.42 -4.04
CA SER A 134 -5.63 -12.32 -2.89
C SER A 134 -6.74 -12.04 -1.89
N ASP A 135 -7.28 -13.10 -1.31
CA ASP A 135 -8.22 -13.04 -0.19
C ASP A 135 -7.82 -14.17 0.78
N LYS A 136 -7.41 -13.80 2.00
CA LYS A 136 -6.89 -14.72 3.01
C LYS A 136 -7.54 -14.44 4.35
N THR A 137 -7.87 -15.50 5.07
CA THR A 137 -8.35 -15.42 6.45
C THR A 137 -7.42 -16.25 7.32
N GLU A 138 -6.86 -15.60 8.33
CA GLU A 138 -5.88 -16.21 9.24
C GLU A 138 -6.33 -15.96 10.68
N SER A 139 -6.15 -16.93 11.56
CA SER A 139 -6.46 -16.79 12.98
C SER A 139 -5.18 -16.96 13.80
N ALA A 140 -4.87 -15.97 14.62
CA ALA A 140 -3.70 -15.96 15.49
C ALA A 140 -4.12 -15.40 16.86
N GLU A 141 -3.73 -16.10 17.93
CA GLU A 141 -3.95 -15.65 19.32
C GLU A 141 -5.42 -15.28 19.66
N GLY A 142 -6.38 -15.98 19.05
CA GLY A 142 -7.81 -15.74 19.27
C GLY A 142 -8.38 -14.55 18.48
N VAL A 143 -7.59 -13.95 17.59
CA VAL A 143 -8.02 -12.88 16.67
C VAL A 143 -8.02 -13.42 15.24
N THR A 144 -9.09 -13.15 14.49
CA THR A 144 -9.19 -13.50 13.07
C THR A 144 -8.94 -12.26 12.22
N PHE A 145 -8.00 -12.35 11.29
CA PHE A 145 -7.67 -11.31 10.33
C PHE A 145 -8.11 -11.73 8.93
N ALA A 146 -8.86 -10.88 8.26
CA ALA A 146 -9.18 -11.00 6.85
C ALA A 146 -8.33 -10.01 6.05
N THR A 147 -7.50 -10.55 5.15
CA THR A 147 -6.63 -9.78 4.27
C THR A 147 -7.13 -9.87 2.83
N ARG A 148 -7.42 -8.71 2.24
CA ARG A 148 -7.84 -8.61 0.84
C ARG A 148 -6.92 -7.66 0.06
N ILE A 149 -6.31 -8.19 -0.99
CA ILE A 149 -5.51 -7.43 -1.96
C ILE A 149 -6.31 -7.38 -3.26
N SER A 150 -6.61 -6.18 -3.75
CA SER A 150 -7.39 -6.01 -4.98
C SER A 150 -6.76 -5.00 -5.93
N LEU A 151 -6.80 -5.31 -7.22
CA LEU A 151 -6.39 -4.42 -8.29
C LEU A 151 -7.58 -3.57 -8.74
N ASN A 152 -7.42 -2.25 -8.76
CA ASN A 152 -8.49 -1.29 -8.99
C ASN A 152 -8.19 -0.43 -10.22
N VAL A 153 -9.25 -0.12 -10.99
CA VAL A 153 -9.23 0.91 -12.04
C VAL A 153 -10.47 1.78 -11.87
N SER A 154 -10.29 3.10 -11.83
CA SER A 154 -11.39 4.03 -11.64
C SER A 154 -11.16 5.39 -12.30
N THR A 155 -12.24 6.14 -12.49
CA THR A 155 -12.20 7.58 -12.76
C THR A 155 -12.84 8.35 -11.61
N VAL A 156 -12.36 9.57 -11.36
CA VAL A 156 -12.91 10.48 -10.33
C VAL A 156 -13.02 11.89 -10.90
N GLU A 157 -14.05 12.62 -10.47
CA GLU A 157 -14.36 13.96 -11.02
C GLU A 157 -13.22 14.97 -10.78
N THR A 158 -12.49 14.81 -9.68
CA THR A 158 -11.36 15.68 -9.31
C THR A 158 -10.14 15.47 -10.20
N HIS A 159 -10.13 14.42 -11.03
CA HIS A 159 -9.05 14.09 -11.96
C HIS A 159 -9.61 13.92 -13.39
N PRO A 160 -10.13 15.00 -14.01
CA PRO A 160 -10.81 14.91 -15.29
C PRO A 160 -9.85 14.41 -16.39
N GLY A 161 -10.32 13.44 -17.17
CA GLY A 161 -9.56 12.83 -18.27
C GLY A 161 -8.41 11.92 -17.81
N LYS A 162 -8.28 11.64 -16.51
CA LYS A 162 -7.27 10.74 -15.94
C LYS A 162 -7.91 9.41 -15.54
N VAL A 163 -7.08 8.37 -15.53
CA VAL A 163 -7.45 7.06 -14.98
C VAL A 163 -6.61 6.81 -13.74
N LEU A 164 -7.26 6.43 -12.64
CA LEU A 164 -6.58 5.95 -11.45
C LEU A 164 -6.50 4.43 -11.53
N ALA A 165 -5.30 3.86 -11.49
CA ALA A 165 -5.09 2.41 -11.47
C ALA A 165 -4.08 2.03 -10.39
N GLY A 166 -4.38 1.04 -9.57
CA GLY A 166 -3.46 0.61 -8.52
C GLY A 166 -4.02 -0.45 -7.58
N CYS A 167 -3.23 -0.78 -6.56
CA CYS A 167 -3.57 -1.84 -5.62
C CYS A 167 -4.19 -1.29 -4.34
N SER A 168 -5.18 -2.02 -3.81
CA SER A 168 -5.67 -1.87 -2.45
C SER A 168 -5.21 -3.05 -1.60
N TYR A 169 -4.80 -2.74 -0.37
CA TYR A 169 -4.35 -3.65 0.68
C TYR A 169 -5.23 -3.39 1.90
N LYS A 170 -6.14 -4.32 2.18
CA LYS A 170 -7.07 -4.22 3.31
C LYS A 170 -6.81 -5.34 4.28
N ILE A 171 -6.76 -4.99 5.56
CA ILE A 171 -6.78 -5.93 6.68
C ILE A 171 -7.95 -5.53 7.57
N GLU A 172 -8.80 -6.48 7.89
CA GLU A 172 -9.93 -6.30 8.78
C GLU A 172 -9.85 -7.34 9.90
N VAL A 173 -10.13 -6.92 11.13
CA VAL A 173 -10.31 -7.82 12.26
C VAL A 173 -11.77 -8.29 12.27
N GLN A 174 -11.98 -9.60 12.41
CA GLN A 174 -13.30 -10.23 12.49
C GLN A 174 -13.66 -10.62 13.92
#